data_AF-A0A355GFA6-F1
#
_entry.id   AF-A0A355GFA6-F1
#
_cell.length_a   1.000
_cell.length_b   1.000
_cell.length_c   1.000
_cell.angle_alpha   90.00
_cell.angle_beta   90.00
_cell.angle_gamma   90.00
#
_symmetry.space_group_name_H-M   'P 1'
#
loop_
_entity.id
_entity.type
_entity.pdbx_description
1 polymer ?
#
loop_
_entity_poly.entity_id
_entity_poly.type
_entity_poly.pdbx_seq_one_letter_code
_entity_poly.pdbx_strand_id
1 'polypeptide(L)'
;MTSAKQVSSTQLIWTCVALMLLLLLTVGLFQLPLGSAHLIAGLSIAFLKTLLILAIFMNLKGGSGVLRLTAAVGILWLCFAILGIISDYTTRGWQETLDPGLEQGTHYSSSDRVEASTAD
;
A
#
# COMPACT_ATOMS: atom_id res chain seq x y z
N MET A 1 -18.27 -33.27 25.30
CA MET A 1 -17.12 -32.39 25.64
C MET A 1 -16.01 -32.70 24.65
N THR A 2 -16.06 -32.09 23.47
CA THR A 2 -15.14 -32.39 22.36
C THR A 2 -13.82 -31.68 22.60
N SER A 3 -12.76 -32.50 22.71
CA SER A 3 -11.39 -32.03 22.87
C SER A 3 -11.00 -31.18 21.67
N ALA A 4 -10.92 -29.87 21.86
CA ALA A 4 -10.47 -28.93 20.85
C ALA A 4 -9.00 -29.24 20.53
N LYS A 5 -8.70 -29.50 19.26
CA LYS A 5 -7.34 -29.72 18.75
C LYS A 5 -6.50 -28.48 19.06
N GLN A 6 -5.77 -28.52 20.18
CA GLN A 6 -5.01 -27.39 20.68
C GLN A 6 -3.84 -27.11 19.73
N VAL A 7 -3.77 -25.89 19.20
CA VAL A 7 -2.60 -25.44 18.45
C VAL A 7 -1.45 -25.25 19.45
N SER A 8 -0.28 -25.80 19.13
CA SER A 8 0.91 -25.68 19.98
C SER A 8 1.30 -24.21 20.10
N SER A 9 1.31 -23.68 21.33
CA SER A 9 1.63 -22.28 21.62
C SER A 9 2.98 -21.86 21.03
N THR A 10 3.91 -22.80 20.90
CA THR A 10 5.23 -22.61 20.31
C THR A 10 5.15 -22.15 18.84
N GLN A 11 4.21 -22.69 18.05
CA GLN A 11 4.07 -22.29 16.64
C GLN A 11 3.56 -20.86 16.47
N LEU A 12 2.68 -20.40 17.38
CA LEU A 12 2.18 -19.04 17.39
C LEU A 12 3.29 -18.04 17.71
N ILE A 13 4.14 -18.37 18.70
CA ILE A 13 5.26 -17.53 19.13
C ILE A 13 6.28 -17.38 17.98
N TRP A 14 6.68 -18.48 17.33
CA TRP A 14 7.60 -18.42 16.19
C TRP A 14 7.06 -17.59 15.03
N THR A 15 5.76 -17.70 14.74
CA THR A 15 5.13 -16.89 13.69
C THR A 15 5.09 -15.41 14.08
N CYS A 16 4.81 -15.10 15.34
CA CYS A 16 4.85 -13.74 15.87
C CYS A 16 6.24 -13.12 15.69
N VAL A 17 7.30 -13.87 16.01
CA VAL A 17 8.69 -13.43 15.81
C VAL A 17 8.99 -13.20 14.33
N ALA A 18 8.62 -14.14 13.44
CA ALA A 18 8.81 -13.97 12.00
C ALA A 18 8.06 -12.74 11.46
N LEU A 19 6.84 -12.48 11.93
CA LEU A 19 6.06 -11.30 11.56
C LEU A 19 6.69 -10.00 12.08
N MET A 20 7.26 -10.01 13.29
CA MET A 20 8.00 -8.87 13.83
C MET A 20 9.27 -8.59 13.05
N LEU A 21 10.01 -9.62 12.63
CA LEU A 21 11.20 -9.46 11.79
C LEU A 21 10.84 -8.87 10.42
N LEU A 22 9.78 -9.38 9.77
CA LEU A 22 9.29 -8.82 8.51
C LEU A 22 8.84 -7.36 8.67
N LEU A 23 8.20 -7.02 9.78
CA LEU A 23 7.81 -5.64 10.09
C LEU A 23 9.05 -4.73 10.22
N LEU A 24 10.05 -5.19 10.98
CA LEU A 24 11.29 -4.44 11.18
C LEU A 24 12.03 -4.24 9.85
N LEU A 25 11.99 -5.24 8.97
CA LEU A 25 12.53 -5.16 7.62
C LEU A 25 11.77 -4.10 6.79
N THR A 26 10.44 -4.05 6.84
CA THR A 26 9.67 -2.99 6.17
C THR A 26 10.05 -1.59 6.66
N VAL A 27 10.17 -1.41 7.99
CA VAL A 27 10.56 -0.12 8.59
C VAL A 27 11.98 0.25 8.18
N GLY A 28 12.90 -0.72 8.18
CA GLY A 28 14.28 -0.52 7.75
C GLY A 28 14.39 -0.14 6.27
N LEU A 29 13.62 -0.80 5.40
CA LEU A 29 13.59 -0.46 3.97
C LEU A 29 13.07 0.96 3.74
N PHE A 30 12.04 1.39 4.47
CA PHE A 30 11.47 2.75 4.31
C PHE A 30 12.50 3.86 4.56
N GLN A 31 13.51 3.61 5.40
CA GLN A 31 14.54 4.60 5.72
C GLN A 31 15.64 4.71 4.64
N LEU A 32 15.67 3.82 3.65
CA LEU A 32 16.61 3.91 2.54
C LEU A 32 16.03 4.79 1.41
N PRO A 33 16.82 5.64 0.74
CA PRO A 33 16.33 6.42 -0.40
C PRO A 33 16.29 5.56 -1.68
N LEU A 34 15.31 4.65 -1.79
CA LEU A 34 15.17 3.72 -2.93
C LEU A 34 14.25 4.21 -4.06
N GLY A 35 13.71 5.43 -3.97
CA GLY A 35 12.85 6.01 -5.01
C GLY A 35 11.64 5.11 -5.33
N SER A 36 11.40 4.82 -6.61
CA SER A 36 10.27 3.99 -7.08
C SER A 36 10.36 2.51 -6.66
N ALA A 37 11.55 2.01 -6.30
CA ALA A 37 11.74 0.64 -5.84
C ALA A 37 11.13 0.38 -4.45
N HIS A 38 10.80 1.44 -3.68
CA HIS A 38 10.12 1.31 -2.39
C HIS A 38 8.76 0.63 -2.49
N LEU A 39 7.97 0.98 -3.52
CA LEU A 39 6.65 0.39 -3.67
C LEU A 39 6.75 -1.10 -3.93
N ILE A 40 7.63 -1.52 -4.84
CA ILE A 40 7.80 -2.93 -5.20
C ILE A 40 8.30 -3.74 -4.00
N ALA A 41 9.29 -3.22 -3.27
CA ALA A 41 9.86 -3.89 -2.11
C ALA A 41 8.86 -3.94 -0.93
N GLY A 42 8.14 -2.86 -0.67
CA GLY A 42 7.09 -2.81 0.35
C GLY A 42 5.95 -3.78 0.05
N LEU A 43 5.50 -3.86 -1.22
CA LEU A 43 4.42 -4.75 -1.63
C LEU A 43 4.81 -6.22 -1.53
N SER A 44 6.05 -6.56 -1.89
CA SER A 44 6.56 -7.94 -1.79
C SER A 44 6.70 -8.40 -0.33
N ILE A 45 7.14 -7.53 0.59
CA ILE A 45 7.16 -7.85 2.03
C ILE A 45 5.73 -7.97 2.59
N ALA A 46 4.82 -7.09 2.19
CA ALA A 46 3.41 -7.17 2.58
C ALA A 46 2.75 -8.47 2.11
N PHE A 47 3.06 -8.91 0.89
CA PHE A 47 2.60 -10.19 0.36
C PHE A 47 3.14 -11.37 1.19
N LEU A 48 4.43 -11.37 1.50
CA LEU A 48 5.07 -12.43 2.30
C LEU A 48 4.47 -12.53 3.71
N LYS A 49 4.23 -11.38 4.35
CA LYS A 49 3.53 -11.27 5.64
C LYS A 49 2.15 -11.90 5.58
N THR A 50 1.40 -11.59 4.52
CA THR A 50 0.04 -12.11 4.30
C THR A 50 0.05 -13.62 4.11
N LEU A 51 1.00 -14.15 3.34
CA LEU A 51 1.14 -15.60 3.14
C LEU A 51 1.39 -16.35 4.45
N LEU A 52 2.23 -15.78 5.32
CA LEU A 52 2.57 -16.35 6.62
C LEU A 52 1.36 -16.39 7.57
N ILE A 53 0.54 -15.33 7.55
CA ILE A 53 -0.71 -15.26 8.31
C ILE A 53 -1.71 -16.30 7.81
N LEU A 54 -1.87 -16.42 6.48
CA LEU A 54 -2.78 -17.39 5.88
C LEU A 54 -2.37 -18.84 6.20
N ALA A 55 -1.07 -19.12 6.14
CA ALA A 55 -0.54 -20.46 6.37
C ALA A 55 -0.67 -20.91 7.84
N ILE A 56 -0.37 -20.01 8.79
CA ILE A 56 -0.23 -20.40 10.20
C ILE A 56 -1.39 -19.93 11.08
N PHE A 57 -1.80 -18.67 10.98
CA PHE A 57 -2.86 -18.12 11.85
C PHE A 57 -4.25 -18.57 11.44
N MET A 58 -4.53 -18.70 10.14
CA MET A 58 -5.79 -19.26 9.66
C MET A 58 -5.83 -20.79 9.68
N ASN A 59 -4.77 -21.47 10.14
CA ASN A 59 -4.67 -22.93 10.27
C ASN A 59 -5.36 -23.67 9.10
N LEU A 60 -5.07 -23.26 7.86
CA LEU A 60 -5.82 -23.67 6.65
C LEU A 60 -5.88 -25.19 6.46
N LYS A 61 -4.94 -25.89 7.09
CA LYS A 61 -4.74 -27.34 7.03
C LYS A 61 -5.54 -28.12 8.08
N GLY A 62 -6.07 -27.48 9.13
CA GLY A 62 -6.81 -28.14 10.21
C GLY A 62 -7.99 -27.35 10.79
N GLY A 63 -8.26 -26.14 10.31
CA GLY A 63 -9.37 -25.29 10.70
C GLY A 63 -10.69 -25.65 10.00
N SER A 64 -11.80 -25.08 10.50
CA SER A 64 -13.14 -25.32 9.96
C SER A 64 -13.26 -24.94 8.48
N GLY A 65 -14.14 -25.61 7.73
CA GLY A 65 -14.37 -25.31 6.32
C GLY A 65 -14.76 -23.85 6.06
N VAL A 66 -15.46 -23.23 7.01
CA VAL A 66 -15.84 -21.81 6.99
C VAL A 66 -14.61 -20.89 6.91
N LEU A 67 -13.55 -21.19 7.66
CA LEU A 67 -12.32 -20.39 7.68
C LEU A 67 -11.61 -20.38 6.32
N ARG A 68 -11.60 -21.53 5.63
CA ARG A 68 -11.06 -21.65 4.27
C ARG A 68 -11.89 -20.86 3.27
N LEU A 69 -13.21 -20.86 3.46
CA LEU A 69 -14.17 -20.14 2.62
C LEU A 69 -14.01 -18.62 2.79
N THR A 70 -13.91 -18.13 4.03
CA THR A 70 -13.63 -16.72 4.31
C THR A 70 -12.29 -16.27 3.74
N ALA A 71 -11.24 -17.10 3.86
CA ALA A 71 -9.94 -16.79 3.26
C ALA A 71 -10.02 -16.67 1.73
N ALA A 72 -10.69 -17.62 1.06
CA ALA A 72 -10.87 -17.60 -0.39
C ALA A 72 -11.71 -16.39 -0.84
N VAL A 73 -12.80 -16.10 -0.14
CA VAL A 73 -13.65 -14.94 -0.42
C VAL A 73 -12.91 -13.63 -0.21
N GLY A 74 -12.10 -13.52 0.86
CA GLY A 74 -11.28 -12.34 1.11
C GLY A 74 -10.24 -12.09 0.01
N ILE A 75 -9.58 -13.14 -0.47
CA ILE A 75 -8.62 -13.05 -1.59
C ILE A 75 -9.34 -12.66 -2.89
N LEU A 76 -10.47 -13.30 -3.19
CA LEU A 76 -11.28 -12.99 -4.36
C LEU A 76 -11.75 -11.53 -4.33
N TRP A 77 -12.24 -11.08 -3.18
CA TRP A 77 -12.66 -9.70 -2.98
C TRP A 77 -11.49 -8.70 -3.14
N LEU A 78 -10.31 -9.02 -2.61
CA LEU A 78 -9.11 -8.19 -2.77
C LEU A 78 -8.69 -8.06 -4.24
N CYS A 79 -8.76 -9.15 -5.01
CA CYS A 79 -8.51 -9.10 -6.46
C CYS A 79 -9.48 -8.13 -7.15
N PHE A 80 -10.77 -8.16 -6.81
CA PHE A 80 -11.73 -7.20 -7.35
C PHE A 80 -11.40 -5.75 -6.96
N ALA A 81 -11.00 -5.51 -5.71
CA ALA A 81 -10.60 -4.18 -5.26
C ALA A 81 -9.39 -3.64 -6.06
N ILE A 82 -8.36 -4.46 -6.27
CA ILE A 82 -7.17 -4.08 -7.06
C ILE A 82 -7.55 -3.79 -8.52
N LEU A 83 -8.35 -4.67 -9.14
CA LEU A 83 -8.83 -4.45 -10.51
C LEU A 83 -9.67 -3.17 -10.62
N GLY A 84 -10.52 -2.89 -9.64
CA GLY A 84 -11.30 -1.66 -9.58
C GLY A 84 -10.41 -0.41 -9.52
N ILE A 85 -9.36 -0.44 -8.69
CA ILE A 85 -8.38 0.65 -8.61
C ILE A 85 -7.67 0.85 -9.97
N ILE A 86 -7.17 -0.22 -10.59
CA ILE A 86 -6.49 -0.14 -11.89
C ILE A 86 -7.44 0.42 -12.96
N SER A 87 -8.69 -0.08 -12.98
CA SER A 87 -9.72 0.40 -13.91
C SER A 87 -10.02 1.89 -13.69
N ASP A 88 -10.12 2.34 -12.44
CA ASP A 88 -10.34 3.75 -12.11
C ASP A 88 -9.18 4.62 -12.62
N TYR A 89 -7.93 4.26 -12.33
CA TYR A 89 -6.77 5.00 -12.83
C TYR A 89 -6.64 4.97 -14.36
N THR A 90 -7.07 3.89 -15.01
CA THR A 90 -7.00 3.77 -16.49
C THR A 90 -8.09 4.60 -17.17
N THR A 91 -9.28 4.69 -16.56
CA THR A 91 -10.41 5.49 -17.07
C THR A 91 -10.30 6.97 -16.71
N ARG A 92 -9.53 7.33 -15.68
CA ARG A 92 -9.14 8.72 -15.43
C ARG A 92 -8.30 9.23 -16.61
N GLY A 93 -8.96 9.84 -17.57
CA GLY A 93 -8.31 10.82 -18.43
C GLY A 93 -7.80 11.91 -17.52
N TRP A 94 -6.48 12.03 -17.39
CA TRP A 94 -5.83 13.12 -16.67
C TRP A 94 -6.12 14.42 -17.42
N GLN A 95 -7.36 14.90 -17.29
CA GLN A 95 -7.70 16.28 -17.52
C GLN A 95 -7.15 17.00 -16.30
N GLU A 96 -5.85 17.31 -16.38
CA GLU A 96 -5.37 18.58 -15.85
C GLU A 96 -6.41 19.59 -16.32
N THR A 97 -7.33 19.96 -15.43
CA THR A 97 -8.07 21.20 -15.58
C THR A 97 -6.98 22.24 -15.41
N LEU A 98 -6.27 22.50 -16.51
CA LEU A 98 -5.74 23.81 -16.79
C LEU A 98 -6.96 24.68 -16.58
N ASP A 99 -7.05 25.30 -15.41
CA ASP A 99 -8.00 26.34 -15.16
C ASP A 99 -7.86 27.30 -16.35
N PRO A 100 -8.89 27.49 -17.19
CA PRO A 100 -8.77 28.38 -18.34
C PRO A 100 -8.48 29.83 -17.90
N GLY A 101 -8.50 30.14 -16.59
CA GLY A 101 -8.03 31.39 -16.00
C GLY A 101 -6.56 31.41 -15.55
N LEU A 102 -5.82 30.29 -15.62
CA LEU A 102 -4.37 30.23 -15.39
C LEU A 102 -3.61 29.95 -16.69
N GLU A 103 -4.06 30.59 -17.78
CA GLU A 103 -3.14 30.91 -18.87
C GLU A 103 -1.86 31.47 -18.25
N GLN A 104 -0.73 30.98 -18.76
CA GLN A 104 0.62 31.36 -18.37
C GLN A 104 0.65 32.83 -17.94
N GLY A 105 0.80 33.05 -16.63
CA GLY A 105 1.17 34.34 -16.06
C GLY A 105 2.60 34.70 -16.46
N THR A 106 2.90 34.70 -17.75
CA THR A 106 4.10 35.27 -18.37
C THR A 106 3.97 36.79 -18.52
N HIS A 107 2.97 37.40 -17.90
CA HIS A 107 2.86 38.85 -17.75
C HIS A 107 3.08 39.32 -16.30
N TYR A 108 4.04 38.71 -15.58
CA TYR A 108 4.75 39.46 -14.54
C TYR A 108 5.71 40.43 -15.24
N SER A 109 5.18 41.57 -15.66
CA SER A 109 5.94 42.61 -16.34
C SER A 109 6.93 43.23 -15.36
N SER A 110 8.20 42.90 -15.51
CA SER A 110 9.30 43.47 -14.72
C SER A 110 9.55 44.96 -15.06
N SER A 111 8.77 45.54 -15.99
CA SER A 111 8.82 46.95 -16.40
C SER A 111 8.38 47.92 -15.31
N ASP A 112 7.47 47.50 -14.42
CA ASP A 112 6.83 48.42 -13.46
C ASP A 112 7.75 48.77 -12.28
N ARG A 113 8.89 48.08 -12.15
CA ARG A 113 9.90 48.39 -11.14
C ARG A 113 10.91 49.45 -11.58
N VAL A 114 11.10 49.64 -12.88
CA VAL A 114 12.10 50.59 -13.41
C VAL A 114 11.57 52.02 -13.35
N GLU A 115 10.26 52.20 -13.52
CA GLU A 115 9.63 53.53 -13.55
C GLU A 115 9.53 54.20 -12.17
N ALA A 116 9.57 53.43 -11.09
CA ALA A 116 9.52 53.95 -9.72
C ALA A 116 10.89 54.38 -9.16
N SER A 117 12.00 54.12 -9.87
CA SER A 117 13.37 54.39 -9.37
C SER A 117 14.06 55.57 -10.06
N THR A 118 13.42 56.23 -11.04
CA THR A 118 13.99 57.36 -11.79
C THR A 118 13.25 58.67 -11.56
N ALA A 119 12.56 58.80 -10.43
CA ALA A 119 11.84 60.01 -10.04
C ALA A 119 12.55 60.75 -8.89
N ASP A 120 13.86 60.95 -9.04
CA ASP A 120 14.72 61.66 -8.08
C ASP A 120 15.82 62.46 -8.84
#